data_AF-A0AA86T675-F1
#
_entry.id   AF-A0AA86T675-F1
#
_cell.length_a   1.000
_cell.length_b   1.000
_cell.length_c   1.000
_cell.angle_alpha   90.00
_cell.angle_beta   90.00
_cell.angle_gamma   90.00
#
_symmetry.space_group_name_H-M   'P 1'
#
loop_
_entity.id
_entity.type
_entity.pdbx_description
1 polymer ?
#
loop_
_entity_poly.entity_id
_entity_poly.type
_entity_poly.pdbx_seq_one_letter_code
_entity_poly.pdbx_strand_id
1 'polypeptide(L)' 'MQYWVKVVFTDNQELMVKDAVRHTISEDMEVLEIDTPREVTIIPVKQIKYVSCDATVFNKKSTT' A
#
# COMPACT_ATOMS: atom_id res chain seq x y z
N MET A 1 -2.66 11.74 -7.35
CA MET A 1 -1.28 11.33 -7.67
C MET A 1 -1.23 9.82 -7.48
N GLN A 2 -1.01 9.07 -8.55
CA GLN A 2 -0.73 7.63 -8.46
C GLN A 2 0.69 7.45 -7.93
N TYR A 3 0.92 6.46 -7.10
CA TYR A 3 2.23 6.14 -6.54
C TYR A 3 2.42 4.63 -6.50
N TRP A 4 3.65 4.20 -6.28
CA TRP A 4 3.94 2.80 -6.11
C TRP A 4 3.88 2.38 -4.64
N VAL A 5 3.31 1.20 -4.40
CA VAL A 5 3.33 0.48 -3.13
C VAL A 5 4.01 -0.85 -3.37
N LYS A 6 5.05 -1.12 -2.59
CA LYS A 6 5.76 -2.38 -2.55
C LYS A 6 5.41 -3.08 -1.24
N VAL A 7 4.85 -4.27 -1.34
CA VAL A 7 4.55 -5.14 -0.21
C VAL A 7 5.53 -6.30 -0.26
N VAL A 8 6.23 -6.56 0.84
CA VAL A 8 7.10 -7.72 0.98
C VAL A 8 6.47 -8.68 1.97
N PHE A 9 6.27 -9.91 1.55
CA PHE A 9 5.63 -10.95 2.34
C PHE A 9 6.63 -11.64 3.28
N THR A 10 6.11 -12.34 4.28
CA THR A 10 6.90 -13.14 5.22
C THR A 10 7.65 -14.29 4.53
N ASP A 11 7.12 -14.79 3.41
CA ASP A 11 7.76 -15.77 2.52
C ASP A 11 8.81 -15.15 1.58
N ASN A 12 9.21 -13.90 1.80
CA ASN A 12 10.16 -13.15 0.96
C ASN A 12 9.68 -12.86 -0.48
N GLN A 13 8.43 -13.20 -0.83
CA GLN A 13 7.80 -12.75 -2.07
C GLN A 13 7.55 -11.23 -2.05
N GLU A 14 7.49 -10.62 -3.23
CA GLU A 14 7.33 -9.17 -3.37
C GLU A 14 6.16 -8.87 -4.33
N LEU A 15 5.22 -8.03 -3.90
CA LEU A 15 4.17 -7.48 -4.73
C LEU A 15 4.43 -6.00 -4.96
N MET A 16 4.54 -5.59 -6.22
CA MET A 16 4.72 -4.19 -6.61
C MET A 16 3.48 -3.69 -7.33
N VAL A 17 2.76 -2.77 -6.68
CA VAL A 17 1.62 -2.06 -7.25
C VAL A 17 2.09 -0.69 -7.69
N LYS A 18 2.11 -0.40 -8.99
CA LYS A 18 2.67 0.86 -9.54
C LYS A 18 1.65 2.00 -9.67
N ASP A 19 0.37 1.67 -9.70
CA ASP A 19 -0.74 2.58 -9.94
C ASP A 19 -1.66 2.70 -8.71
N ALA A 20 -1.07 2.62 -7.51
CA ALA A 20 -1.83 2.76 -6.28
C ALA A 20 -2.36 4.19 -6.15
N VAL A 21 -3.65 4.32 -5.87
CA VAL A 21 -4.34 5.59 -5.61
C VAL A 21 -4.42 5.82 -4.10
N ARG A 22 -4.65 4.75 -3.33
CA ARG A 22 -4.73 4.77 -1.88
C ARG A 22 -4.26 3.42 -1.32
N HIS A 23 -3.64 3.46 -0.14
CA HIS A 23 -3.46 2.27 0.68
C HIS A 23 -4.00 2.56 2.08
N THR A 24 -4.70 1.60 2.66
CA THR A 24 -5.27 1.68 4.02
C THR A 24 -4.86 0.42 4.77
N ILE A 25 -4.32 0.58 5.97
CA ILE A 25 -4.07 -0.53 6.89
C ILE A 25 -5.19 -0.51 7.91
N SER A 26 -6.06 -1.51 7.85
CA SER A 26 -7.19 -1.68 8.76
C SER A 26 -6.76 -2.53 9.95
N GLU A 27 -6.62 -1.92 11.13
CA GLU A 27 -6.19 -2.60 12.36
C GLU A 27 -7.23 -3.59 12.90
N ASP A 28 -8.52 -3.26 12.76
CA ASP A 28 -9.62 -4.11 13.23
C ASP A 28 -9.76 -5.40 12.40
N MET A 29 -9.63 -5.26 11.08
CA MET A 29 -9.71 -6.38 10.14
C MET A 29 -8.36 -7.06 9.87
N GLU A 30 -7.24 -6.49 10.38
CA GLU A 30 -5.88 -6.98 10.14
C GLU A 30 -5.56 -7.14 8.63
N VAL A 31 -5.96 -6.16 7.79
CA VAL A 31 -5.73 -6.18 6.33
C VAL A 31 -5.12 -4.88 5.80
N LEU A 32 -4.29 -5.00 4.77
CA LEU A 32 -3.83 -3.92 3.91
C LEU A 32 -4.70 -3.91 2.65
N GLU A 33 -5.39 -2.80 2.44
CA GLU A 33 -6.18 -2.54 1.25
C GLU A 33 -5.40 -1.58 0.34
N ILE A 34 -5.19 -1.96 -0.92
CA ILE A 34 -4.56 -1.11 -1.93
C ILE A 34 -5.57 -0.89 -3.05
N ASP A 35 -6.05 0.34 -3.15
CA ASP A 35 -6.95 0.78 -4.20
C ASP A 35 -6.13 1.20 -5.44
N THR A 36 -6.43 0.60 -6.59
CA THR A 36 -5.94 1.02 -7.91
C THR A 36 -7.13 1.46 -8.77
N PRO A 37 -6.94 2.16 -9.90
CA PRO A 37 -8.07 2.57 -10.74
C PRO A 37 -8.78 1.41 -11.44
N ARG A 38 -8.23 0.19 -11.39
CA ARG A 38 -8.79 -1.01 -12.01
C ARG A 38 -9.38 -1.99 -11.00
N GLU A 39 -8.72 -2.12 -9.85
CA GLU A 39 -9.00 -3.18 -8.89
C GLU A 39 -8.56 -2.79 -7.47
N VAL A 40 -9.14 -3.47 -6.49
CA VAL A 40 -8.76 -3.35 -5.08
C VAL A 40 -8.04 -4.63 -4.68
N THR A 41 -6.81 -4.50 -4.20
CA THR A 41 -6.02 -5.61 -3.67
C THR A 41 -6.15 -5.62 -2.14
N ILE A 42 -6.57 -6.75 -1.56
CA ILE A 42 -6.70 -6.92 -0.11
C ILE A 42 -5.71 -7.99 0.34
N ILE A 43 -4.85 -7.63 1.30
CA ILE A 43 -3.76 -8.49 1.77
C ILE A 43 -3.82 -8.60 3.30
N PRO A 44 -3.85 -9.81 3.90
CA PRO A 44 -3.81 -9.94 5.35
C PRO A 44 -2.44 -9.52 5.91
N VAL A 45 -2.43 -8.66 6.93
CA VAL A 45 -1.20 -8.11 7.52
C VAL A 45 -0.28 -9.18 8.12
N LYS A 46 -0.85 -10.32 8.54
CA LYS A 46 -0.09 -11.49 9.05
C LYS A 46 0.89 -12.07 8.04
N GLN A 47 0.64 -11.84 6.75
CA GLN A 47 1.51 -12.30 5.67
C GLN A 47 2.51 -11.21 5.23
N ILE A 48 2.40 -9.99 5.76
CA ILE A 48 3.23 -8.85 5.37
C ILE A 48 4.41 -8.74 6.33
N LYS A 49 5.61 -8.70 5.77
CA LYS A 49 6.86 -8.45 6.49
C LYS A 49 7.12 -6.95 6.63
N TYR A 50 6.98 -6.20 5.53
CA TYR A 50 7.02 -4.74 5.53
C TYR A 50 6.36 -4.18 4.26
N VAL A 51 5.95 -2.92 4.35
CA VAL A 51 5.40 -2.13 3.23
C VAL A 51 6.33 -0.95 2.98
N SER A 52 6.59 -0.65 1.72
CA SER A 52 7.31 0.54 1.27
C SER A 52 6.46 1.26 0.23
N CYS A 53 6.39 2.58 0.30
CA CYS A 53 5.63 3.38 -0.64
C CYS A 53 6.44 4.60 -1.08
N ASP A 54 6.12 5.14 -2.25
CA ASP A 54 6.79 6.33 -2.75
C ASP A 54 6.61 7.54 -1.81
N ALA A 55 7.68 8.30 -1.58
CA ALA A 55 7.67 9.48 -0.72
C ALA A 55 6.79 10.62 -1.28
N THR A 56 6.44 10.60 -2.58
CA THR A 56 5.51 11.58 -3.18
C THR A 56 4.10 11.52 -2.58
N VAL A 57 3.73 10.42 -1.91
CA VAL A 57 2.48 10.33 -1.12
C VAL A 57 2.43 11.40 -0.02
N PHE A 58 3.58 11.71 0.58
CA PHE A 58 3.71 12.68 1.67
C PHE A 58 3.92 14.10 1.16
N ASN A 59 4.07 14.32 -0.15
CA ASN A 59 4.28 15.65 -0.72
C ASN A 59 2.98 16.48 -0.87
N LYS A 60 1.91 16.13 -0.14
CA LYS A 60 0.83 17.07 0.12
C LYS A 60 1.41 18.20 0.98
N LYS A 61 1.89 19.25 0.29
CA LYS A 61 2.15 20.56 0.87
C LYS A 61 1.09 20.85 1.93
N SER A 62 1.55 21.07 3.16
CA SER A 62 0.85 21.95 4.10
C SER A 62 0.59 23.26 3.37
N THR A 63 -0.59 23.40 2.76
CA THR A 63 -1.11 24.71 2.43
C THR A 63 -1.74 25.21 3.72
N THR A 64 -1.01 26.12 4.34
CA THR A 64 -1.36 27.01 5.45
C THR A 64 -2.76 27.61 5.32
#